data_AF-A0A4Q7FUK5-F1
#
_entry.id   AF-A0A4Q7FUK5-F1
#
_cell.length_a   1.000
_cell.length_b   1.000
_cell.length_c   1.000
_cell.angle_alpha   90.00
_cell.angle_beta   90.00
_cell.angle_gamma   90.00
#
_symmetry.space_group_name_H-M   'P 1'
#
loop_
_entity.id
_entity.type
_entity.pdbx_description
1 polymer ?
#
loop_
_entity_poly.entity_id
_entity_poly.type
_entity_poly.pdbx_seq_one_letter_code
_entity_poly.pdbx_strand_id
1 'polypeptide(L)' 'MGKVVNRQELADIFGYSLPTISAWVENGMPVKSHGGRGKQFEFDTEDVLKWLKPSEPCGR' A
#
# COMPACT_ATOMS: atom_id res chain seq x y z
N MET A 1 11.51 9.73 4.59
CA MET A 1 10.77 9.52 5.85
C MET A 1 9.45 8.85 5.51
N GLY A 2 9.38 7.54 5.69
CA GLY A 2 8.18 6.75 5.41
C GLY A 2 7.17 6.93 6.51
N LYS A 3 5.95 7.28 6.11
CA LYS A 3 4.80 7.30 7.03
C LYS A 3 4.28 5.87 7.11
N VAL A 4 4.15 5.35 8.32
CA VAL A 4 3.40 4.11 8.54
C VAL A 4 1.93 4.46 8.55
N VAL A 5 1.19 3.86 7.63
CA VAL A 5 -0.24 4.12 7.42
C VAL A 5 -1.01 2.81 7.40
N ASN A 6 -2.31 2.88 7.67
CA ASN A 6 -3.20 1.72 7.54
C ASN A 6 -3.78 1.65 6.12
N ARG A 7 -4.55 0.60 5.80
CA ARG A 7 -5.19 0.43 4.47
C ARG A 7 -6.10 1.60 4.07
N GLN A 8 -6.85 2.16 5.02
CA GLN A 8 -7.77 3.28 4.79
C GLN A 8 -7.02 4.58 4.52
N GLU A 9 -6.03 4.91 5.36
CA GLU A 9 -5.19 6.08 5.13
C GLU A 9 -4.39 5.94 3.84
N LEU A 10 -3.87 4.75 3.52
CA LEU A 10 -3.18 4.53 2.25
C LEU A 10 -4.12 4.75 1.06
N ALA A 11 -5.34 4.24 1.12
CA ALA A 11 -6.37 4.47 0.11
C ALA A 11 -6.66 5.98 -0.06
N ASP A 12 -6.84 6.71 1.04
CA ASP A 12 -7.09 8.15 1.05
C ASP A 12 -5.91 8.96 0.47
N ILE A 13 -4.69 8.68 0.92
CA ILE A 13 -3.46 9.38 0.49
C ILE A 13 -3.23 9.24 -1.01
N PHE A 14 -3.44 8.05 -1.56
CA PHE A 14 -3.25 7.78 -2.99
C PHE A 14 -4.51 8.04 -3.83
N GLY A 15 -5.66 8.31 -3.19
CA GLY A 15 -6.94 8.49 -3.87
C GLY A 15 -7.50 7.21 -4.51
N TYR A 16 -7.11 6.03 -4.03
CA TYR A 16 -7.65 4.75 -4.49
C TYR A 16 -8.70 4.19 -3.52
N SER A 17 -9.49 3.24 -4.01
CA SER A 17 -10.46 2.54 -3.17
C SER A 17 -9.79 1.47 -2.31
N LEU A 18 -10.34 1.21 -1.13
CA LEU A 18 -9.96 0.07 -0.26
C LEU A 18 -9.79 -1.28 -0.99
N PRO A 19 -10.70 -1.72 -1.87
CA PRO A 19 -10.51 -2.94 -2.65
C PRO A 19 -9.26 -2.93 -3.54
N THR A 20 -8.88 -1.77 -4.10
CA THR A 20 -7.65 -1.63 -4.90
C THR A 20 -6.41 -1.90 -4.05
N ILE A 21 -6.36 -1.33 -2.84
CA ILE A 21 -5.28 -1.59 -1.89
C ILE A 21 -5.24 -3.08 -1.51
N SER A 22 -6.40 -3.70 -1.29
CA SER A 22 -6.49 -5.14 -1.01
C SER A 22 -5.92 -5.97 -2.17
N ALA A 23 -6.26 -5.63 -3.41
CA ALA A 23 -5.73 -6.29 -4.60
C ALA A 23 -4.20 -6.13 -4.71
N TRP A 24 -3.64 -4.98 -4.32
CA TRP A 24 -2.18 -4.78 -4.28
C TRP A 24 -1.50 -5.71 -3.28
N VAL A 25 -2.09 -5.88 -2.09
CA VAL A 25 -1.60 -6.85 -1.09
C VAL A 25 -1.59 -8.26 -1.65
N GLU A 26 -2.64 -8.66 -2.37
CA GLU A 26 -2.70 -9.97 -3.04
C GLU A 26 -1.67 -10.11 -4.18
N ASN A 27 -1.34 -9.00 -4.86
CA ASN A 27 -0.30 -8.95 -5.90
C ASN A 27 1.14 -8.95 -5.34
N GLY A 28 1.33 -9.01 -4.02
CA GLY A 28 2.65 -9.04 -3.39
C GLY A 28 3.23 -7.66 -3.08
N MET A 29 2.38 -6.66 -2.86
CA MET A 29 2.77 -5.37 -2.28
C MET A 29 3.51 -5.57 -0.94
N PRO A 30 4.57 -4.78 -0.67
CA PRO A 30 5.27 -4.84 0.60
C PRO A 30 4.40 -4.33 1.75
N VAL A 31 4.20 -5.20 2.74
CA VAL A 31 3.44 -4.92 3.96
C VAL A 31 4.38 -5.00 5.15
N LYS A 32 4.42 -3.94 5.96
CA LYS A 32 5.34 -3.82 7.09
C LYS A 32 4.93 -4.73 8.24
N SER A 33 3.62 -4.83 8.48
CA SER A 33 3.07 -5.77 9.44
C SER A 33 1.74 -6.31 8.94
N HIS A 34 1.66 -7.64 8.76
CA HIS A 34 0.41 -8.33 8.59
C HIS A 34 -0.30 -8.34 9.94
N GLY A 35 -1.34 -7.52 10.07
CA GLY A 35 -2.09 -7.35 11.31
C GLY A 35 -2.57 -8.69 11.87
N GLY A 36 -1.90 -9.17 12.93
CA GLY A 36 -2.28 -10.37 13.68
C GLY A 36 -3.38 -10.10 14.71
N ARG A 37 -3.55 -11.01 15.69
CA ARG A 37 -4.57 -10.90 16.76
C ARG A 37 -4.62 -9.49 17.39
N GLY A 38 -5.58 -8.68 16.95
CA GLY A 38 -5.83 -7.33 17.45
C GLY A 38 -4.99 -6.20 16.84
N LYS A 39 -4.14 -6.47 15.83
CA LYS A 39 -3.34 -5.43 15.17
C LYS A 39 -3.83 -5.15 13.76
N GLN A 40 -3.76 -3.87 13.39
CA GLN A 40 -4.13 -3.37 12.07
C GLN A 40 -3.01 -3.67 11.08
N PHE A 41 -3.32 -3.77 9.79
CA PHE A 41 -2.27 -3.84 8.77
C PHE A 41 -1.53 -2.50 8.70
N GLU A 42 -0.21 -2.57 8.74
CA GLU A 42 0.69 -1.42 8.66
C GLU A 42 1.44 -1.45 7.33
N PHE A 43 1.36 -0.34 6.60
CA PHE A 43 1.99 -0.12 5.32
C PHE A 43 2.98 1.01 5.46
N ASP A 44 4.14 0.86 4.83
CA ASP A 44 5.11 1.93 4.75
C ASP A 44 4.95 2.64 3.41
N THR A 45 4.59 3.93 3.42
CA THR A 45 4.38 4.69 2.18
C THR A 45 5.64 4.70 1.31
N GLU A 46 6.84 4.69 1.89
CA GLU A 46 8.08 4.66 1.08
C GLU A 46 8.25 3.34 0.35
N ASP A 47 7.97 2.21 1.02
CA ASP A 47 8.11 0.88 0.43
C ASP A 47 7.05 0.63 -0.64
N VAL A 48 5.82 1.07 -0.37
CA VAL A 48 4.72 1.05 -1.35
C VAL A 48 5.05 1.90 -2.57
N LEU A 49 5.60 3.11 -2.38
CA LEU A 49 6.05 3.97 -3.48
C LEU A 49 7.20 3.35 -4.27
N LYS A 50 8.12 2.65 -3.62
CA LYS A 50 9.21 1.93 -4.29
C LYS A 50 8.70 0.73 -5.09
N TRP A 51 7.71 0.01 -4.57
CA TRP A 51 7.06 -1.10 -5.25
C TRP A 51 6.19 -0.63 -6.43
N LEU A 52 5.56 0.54 -6.32
CA LEU A 52 4.86 1.19 -7.44
C LEU A 52 5.84 1.72 -8.51
N LYS A 53 7.09 2.02 -8.13
CA LYS A 53 8.06 2.69 -9.02
C LYS A 53 8.77 1.88 -10.12
N PRO A 54 8.64 0.54 -10.31
CA PRO A 54 9.27 -0.16 -11.43
C PRO A 54 8.28 -0.68 -12.49
N SER A 55 7.23 0.07 -12.81
CA SER A 55 6.56 -0.03 -14.12
C SER A 55 5.77 1.23 -14.46
N GLU A 56 6.44 2.22 -15.06
CA GLU A 56 5.82 2.87 -16.21
C GLU A 56 5.50 1.77 -17.23
N PRO A 57 4.23 1.61 -17.63
CA PRO A 57 3.94 2.07 -18.98
C PRO A 57 2.51 2.60 -19.09
N CYS A 58 2.35 3.90 -19.35
CA CYS A 58 1.48 4.35 -20.43
C CYS A 58 1.74 5.84 -20.66
N GLY A 59 2.65 6.13 -21.60
CA GLY A 59 2.47 7.31 -22.43
C GLY A 59 1.05 7.29 -22.97
N ARG A 60 0.30 8.33 -22.64
CA ARG A 60 -1.03 8.59 -23.16
C ARG A 60 -0.99 8.76 -24.68
#